data_AF-A0A7S4WEI0-F1
#
_entry.id   AF-A0A7S4WEI0-F1
#
_cell.length_a   1.000
_cell.length_b   1.000
_cell.length_c   1.000
_cell.angle_alpha   90.00
_cell.angle_beta   90.00
_cell.angle_gamma   90.00
#
_symmetry.space_group_name_H-M   'P 1'
#
loop_
_entity.id
_entity.type
_entity.pdbx_description
1 polymer ?
#
loop_
_entity_poly.entity_id
_entity_poly.type
_entity_poly.pdbx_seq_one_letter_code
_entity_poly.pdbx_strand_id
1 'polypeptide(L)'
;GGRSPAAALALTVMAAGFGIPHAAEEEPETPAGPDRTRRRPLSTSDPGEVFRTAHRMEKPVPGPVLAGRSGPIPTNAWWENAVLPAAPNTPESSIFQMPYVLMADVGFLSIMQPFVLGPAGESFTSDLGVLLSAVQPLQGHRLEAWDELSARLVWHGADDRAMAAPLVRGSPFITVEYTRATPKLVSPQVLSPDPQARWPKISVDGNMVPCDGETSYEGSMFAFPLQQSDSMWMLFAPK
;
A
#
# COMPACT_ATOMS: atom_id res chain seq x y z
N GLY A 1 29.90 -20.50 -10.71
CA GLY A 1 28.97 -19.45 -11.14
C GLY A 1 28.24 -18.94 -9.91
N GLY A 2 28.70 -17.84 -9.33
CA GLY A 2 28.03 -17.20 -8.20
C GLY A 2 26.87 -16.37 -8.73
N ARG A 3 25.64 -16.67 -8.30
CA ARG A 3 24.48 -15.80 -8.53
C ARG A 3 24.68 -14.54 -7.69
N SER A 4 24.87 -13.40 -8.34
CA SER A 4 24.76 -12.08 -7.71
C SER A 4 23.36 -11.97 -7.07
N PRO A 5 23.21 -11.45 -5.83
CA PRO A 5 21.89 -11.21 -5.26
C PRO A 5 21.15 -10.24 -6.18
N ALA A 6 19.97 -10.64 -6.63
CA ALA A 6 19.09 -9.76 -7.40
C ALA A 6 18.81 -8.52 -6.54
N ALA A 7 19.24 -7.35 -6.98
CA ALA A 7 18.94 -6.10 -6.31
C ALA A 7 17.41 -5.93 -6.27
N ALA A 8 16.86 -5.84 -5.06
CA ALA A 8 15.47 -5.48 -4.87
C ALA A 8 15.36 -3.96 -5.04
N LEU A 9 14.52 -3.50 -5.97
CA LEU A 9 14.26 -2.07 -6.14
C LEU A 9 13.06 -1.69 -5.27
N ALA A 10 13.27 -0.79 -4.30
CA ALA A 10 12.20 -0.27 -3.46
C ALA A 10 11.66 1.03 -4.04
N LEU A 11 10.41 1.04 -4.48
CA LEU A 11 9.72 2.22 -4.98
C LEU A 11 8.88 2.82 -3.85
N THR A 12 9.11 4.08 -3.52
CA THR A 12 8.33 4.77 -2.49
C THR A 12 7.52 5.89 -3.10
N VAL A 13 6.23 5.95 -2.77
CA VAL A 13 5.30 6.93 -3.30
C VAL A 13 4.61 7.69 -2.18
N MET A 14 4.48 9.00 -2.35
CA MET A 14 3.64 9.86 -1.50
C MET A 14 2.83 10.82 -2.36
N ALA A 15 1.64 11.16 -1.89
CA ALA A 15 0.88 12.29 -2.38
C ALA A 15 1.10 13.50 -1.44
N ALA A 16 1.49 14.63 -2.00
CA ALA A 16 1.51 15.91 -1.31
C ALA A 16 0.17 16.61 -1.57
N GLY A 17 -0.68 16.67 -0.54
CA GLY A 17 -1.85 17.55 -0.50
C GLY A 17 -1.54 18.84 0.26
N PHE A 18 -2.23 19.93 -0.06
CA PHE A 18 -2.18 21.18 0.70
C PHE A 18 -2.58 20.94 2.15
N GLY A 19 -1.59 20.74 3.01
CA GLY A 19 -1.78 20.62 4.45
C GLY A 19 -2.25 21.96 5.02
N ILE A 20 -3.34 21.93 5.78
CA ILE A 20 -3.63 22.96 6.78
C ILE A 20 -2.37 23.07 7.65
N PRO A 21 -1.79 24.27 7.87
CA PRO A 21 -0.60 24.42 8.69
C PRO A 21 -0.93 23.92 10.10
N HIS A 22 -0.40 22.75 10.45
CA HIS A 22 -0.45 22.25 11.81
C HIS A 22 0.52 23.13 12.61
N ALA A 23 -0.01 23.97 13.51
CA ALA A 23 0.79 24.67 14.49
C ALA A 23 1.61 23.63 15.25
N ALA A 24 2.93 23.79 15.24
CA ALA A 24 3.83 23.00 16.06
C ALA A 24 3.60 23.38 17.52
N GLU A 25 2.73 22.66 18.21
CA GLU A 25 2.70 22.67 19.67
C GLU A 25 3.88 21.83 20.17
N GLU A 26 4.73 22.43 21.00
CA GLU A 26 5.79 21.72 21.71
C GLU A 26 5.15 20.64 22.61
N GLU A 27 5.35 19.37 22.26
CA GLU A 27 4.92 18.26 23.12
C GLU A 27 5.75 18.26 24.41
N PRO A 28 5.10 18.27 25.59
CA PRO A 28 5.81 18.12 26.85
C PRO A 28 6.44 16.72 26.96
N GLU A 29 7.70 16.66 27.40
CA GLU A 29 8.42 15.41 27.67
C GLU A 29 7.60 14.51 28.61
N THR A 30 7.08 13.42 28.06
CA THR A 30 6.30 12.44 28.81
C THR A 30 7.26 11.58 29.65
N PRO A 31 7.02 11.40 30.96
CA PRO A 31 7.86 10.56 31.81
C PRO A 31 7.88 9.12 31.28
N ALA A 32 9.03 8.45 31.39
CA ALA A 32 9.26 7.09 30.93
C ALA A 32 8.17 6.15 31.46
N GLY A 33 7.26 5.75 30.56
CA GLY A 33 6.13 4.90 30.87
C GLY A 33 6.55 3.50 31.32
N PRO A 34 5.66 2.78 32.04
CA PRO A 34 5.95 1.43 32.53
C PRO A 34 6.35 0.49 31.39
N ASP A 35 7.30 -0.40 31.70
CA ASP A 35 7.88 -1.41 30.83
C ASP A 35 6.83 -2.13 29.96
N ARG A 36 6.73 -1.70 28.70
CA ARG A 36 5.77 -2.22 27.70
C ARG A 36 6.12 -3.63 27.20
N THR A 37 7.17 -4.27 27.72
CA THR A 37 7.76 -5.46 27.07
C THR A 37 7.14 -6.81 27.43
N ARG A 38 6.10 -6.89 28.27
CA ARG A 38 5.42 -8.17 28.52
C ARG A 38 3.90 -8.06 28.47
N ARG A 39 3.34 -8.38 27.31
CA ARG A 39 1.93 -8.78 27.21
C ARG A 39 1.73 -9.97 28.15
N ARG A 40 1.09 -9.73 29.31
CA ARG A 40 0.69 -10.80 30.23
C ARG A 40 -0.75 -11.18 29.91
N PRO A 41 -1.07 -12.48 29.83
CA PRO A 41 -2.46 -12.89 29.66
C PRO A 41 -3.29 -12.43 30.85
N LEU A 42 -4.53 -12.01 30.60
CA LEU A 42 -5.46 -11.61 31.66
C LEU A 42 -5.84 -12.80 32.56
N SER A 43 -5.89 -14.01 31.99
CA SER A 43 -6.16 -15.26 32.69
C SER A 43 -5.57 -16.44 31.90
N THR A 44 -5.37 -17.57 32.58
CA THR A 44 -5.03 -18.87 31.97
C THR A 44 -6.20 -19.86 32.03
N SER A 45 -7.37 -19.45 32.51
CA SER A 45 -8.56 -20.30 32.55
C SER A 45 -8.97 -20.73 31.15
N ASP A 46 -9.34 -22.00 30.99
CA ASP A 46 -9.84 -22.54 29.73
C ASP A 46 -11.29 -22.06 29.48
N PRO A 47 -11.56 -21.28 28.41
CA PRO A 47 -12.93 -20.87 28.10
C PRO A 47 -13.87 -22.06 27.83
N GLY A 48 -13.37 -23.24 27.47
CA GLY A 48 -14.18 -24.45 27.30
C GLY A 48 -14.87 -24.96 28.58
N GLU A 49 -14.41 -24.53 29.76
CA GLU A 49 -15.06 -24.84 31.04
C GLU A 49 -16.31 -23.97 31.30
N VAL A 50 -16.37 -22.79 30.67
CA VAL A 50 -17.45 -21.80 30.88
C VAL A 50 -18.41 -21.76 29.69
N PHE A 51 -17.91 -21.91 28.48
CA PHE A 51 -18.67 -21.79 27.24
C PHE A 51 -18.83 -23.14 26.56
N ARG A 52 -20.00 -23.36 25.94
CA ARG A 52 -20.24 -24.55 25.11
C ARG A 52 -19.54 -24.41 23.77
N THR A 53 -18.85 -25.45 23.34
CA THR A 53 -18.27 -25.53 22.00
C THR A 53 -19.37 -25.44 20.94
N ALA A 54 -19.24 -24.46 20.04
CA ALA A 54 -20.11 -24.37 18.88
C ALA A 54 -19.64 -25.38 17.82
N HIS A 55 -20.49 -26.35 17.50
CA HIS A 55 -20.23 -27.29 16.41
C HIS A 55 -20.81 -26.72 15.10
N ARG A 56 -19.96 -26.65 14.07
CA ARG A 56 -20.40 -26.40 12.70
C ARG A 56 -20.51 -27.74 11.97
N MET A 57 -21.51 -27.87 11.10
CA MET A 57 -21.71 -29.09 10.28
C MET A 57 -20.49 -29.35 9.37
N GLU A 58 -19.81 -28.27 8.95
CA GLU A 58 -18.60 -28.31 8.15
C GLU A 58 -17.42 -27.75 8.93
N LYS A 59 -16.23 -28.33 8.72
CA LYS A 59 -14.98 -27.81 9.29
C LYS A 59 -14.71 -26.44 8.66
N PRO A 60 -14.63 -25.34 9.45
CA PRO A 60 -14.27 -24.05 8.88
C PRO A 60 -12.85 -24.15 8.31
N VAL A 61 -12.72 -23.84 7.02
CA VAL A 61 -11.43 -23.77 6.32
C VAL A 61 -11.15 -22.30 6.01
N PRO A 62 -9.98 -21.76 6.40
CA PRO A 62 -9.59 -20.43 5.97
C PRO A 62 -9.63 -20.29 4.45
N GLY A 63 -9.88 -19.08 3.96
CA GLY A 63 -9.77 -18.81 2.53
C GLY A 63 -8.38 -19.16 1.98
N PRO A 64 -8.22 -19.37 0.66
CA PRO A 64 -6.96 -19.81 0.05
C PRO A 64 -5.74 -18.97 0.44
N VAL A 65 -5.91 -17.66 0.65
CA VAL A 65 -4.83 -16.74 1.04
C VAL A 65 -4.29 -17.02 2.45
N LEU A 66 -5.14 -17.53 3.34
CA LEU A 66 -4.80 -17.85 4.73
C LEU A 66 -4.58 -19.35 4.96
N ALA A 67 -4.69 -20.17 3.90
CA ALA A 67 -4.50 -21.61 3.99
C ALA A 67 -3.09 -21.94 4.50
N GLY A 68 -3.00 -22.88 5.44
CA GLY A 68 -1.72 -23.33 6.01
C GLY A 68 -1.17 -22.45 7.14
N ARG A 69 -1.84 -21.36 7.52
CA ARG A 69 -1.48 -20.58 8.70
C ARG A 69 -1.91 -21.32 9.97
N SER A 70 -1.01 -21.39 10.95
CA SER A 70 -1.27 -21.96 12.27
C SER A 70 -1.62 -20.87 13.27
N GLY A 71 -2.56 -21.18 14.17
CA GLY A 71 -3.02 -20.26 15.21
C GLY A 71 -4.26 -19.44 14.82
N PRO A 72 -4.72 -18.56 15.73
CA PRO A 72 -5.88 -17.71 15.48
C PRO A 72 -5.62 -16.73 14.34
N ILE A 73 -6.52 -16.71 13.38
CA ILE A 73 -6.52 -15.72 12.29
C ILE A 73 -7.27 -14.47 12.80
N PRO A 74 -6.73 -13.26 12.61
CA PRO A 74 -7.45 -12.03 12.93
C PRO A 74 -8.77 -11.92 12.13
N THR A 75 -9.86 -11.57 12.80
CA THR A 75 -11.21 -11.49 12.19
C THR A 75 -11.79 -10.06 12.19
N ASN A 76 -10.96 -9.07 12.48
CA ASN A 76 -11.29 -7.63 12.45
C ASN A 76 -10.01 -6.81 12.17
N ALA A 77 -9.12 -7.34 11.32
CA ALA A 77 -7.88 -6.63 11.02
C ALA A 77 -8.14 -5.54 9.99
N TRP A 78 -7.45 -4.41 10.09
CA TRP A 78 -7.62 -3.29 9.14
C TRP A 78 -7.24 -3.66 7.68
N TRP A 79 -6.45 -4.72 7.52
CA TRP A 79 -6.03 -5.30 6.23
C TRP A 79 -6.86 -6.52 5.82
N GLU A 80 -7.85 -6.95 6.61
CA GLU A 80 -8.60 -8.20 6.40
C GLU A 80 -9.25 -8.28 5.01
N ASN A 81 -9.68 -7.14 4.47
CA ASN A 81 -10.22 -7.03 3.12
C ASN A 81 -9.27 -7.55 2.01
N ALA A 82 -7.96 -7.59 2.27
CA ALA A 82 -6.98 -8.18 1.35
C ALA A 82 -7.08 -9.72 1.28
N VAL A 83 -7.61 -10.39 2.30
CA VAL A 83 -7.59 -11.87 2.39
C VAL A 83 -8.97 -12.52 2.30
N LEU A 84 -10.04 -11.72 2.31
CA LEU A 84 -11.43 -12.17 2.15
C LEU A 84 -11.87 -12.57 0.73
N PRO A 85 -11.24 -12.12 -0.40
CA PRO A 85 -11.73 -12.47 -1.73
C PRO A 85 -11.83 -14.00 -1.93
N ALA A 86 -13.03 -14.47 -2.24
CA ALA A 86 -13.34 -15.90 -2.33
C ALA A 86 -12.78 -16.56 -3.60
N ALA A 87 -12.42 -15.78 -4.62
CA ALA A 87 -11.87 -16.25 -5.88
C ALA A 87 -10.57 -15.51 -6.23
N PRO A 88 -9.56 -16.22 -6.78
CA PRO A 88 -8.49 -15.53 -7.49
C PRO A 88 -9.15 -14.72 -8.61
N ASN A 89 -8.88 -13.42 -8.68
CA ASN A 89 -9.39 -12.47 -9.69
C ASN A 89 -10.74 -11.78 -9.42
N THR A 90 -11.28 -11.81 -8.20
CA THR A 90 -12.29 -10.80 -7.80
C THR A 90 -11.58 -9.53 -7.34
N PRO A 91 -11.88 -8.34 -7.92
CA PRO A 91 -11.27 -7.08 -7.50
C PRO A 91 -11.51 -6.86 -6.01
N GLU A 92 -10.46 -6.44 -5.31
CA GLU A 92 -10.42 -6.51 -3.87
C GLU A 92 -11.17 -5.38 -3.18
N SER A 93 -11.45 -5.61 -1.89
CA SER A 93 -12.08 -4.63 -1.02
C SER A 93 -11.05 -3.66 -0.45
N SER A 94 -11.44 -2.41 -0.22
CA SER A 94 -10.56 -1.33 0.22
C SER A 94 -9.80 -1.64 1.53
N ILE A 95 -8.51 -1.32 1.56
CA ILE A 95 -7.63 -1.40 2.73
C ILE A 95 -7.30 0.03 3.18
N PHE A 96 -7.58 0.35 4.45
CA PHE A 96 -7.39 1.70 4.97
C PHE A 96 -6.03 1.85 5.69
N GLN A 97 -5.00 2.15 4.90
CA GLN A 97 -3.68 2.52 5.41
C GLN A 97 -3.56 4.05 5.46
N MET A 98 -4.15 4.67 6.49
CA MET A 98 -4.14 6.14 6.65
C MET A 98 -2.73 6.73 6.37
N PRO A 99 -2.64 7.79 5.54
CA PRO A 99 -3.74 8.57 4.95
C PRO A 99 -4.32 7.99 3.65
N TYR A 100 -3.85 6.84 3.18
CA TYR A 100 -4.24 6.26 1.90
C TYR A 100 -5.33 5.19 2.03
N VAL A 101 -6.13 5.07 0.97
CA VAL A 101 -7.00 3.92 0.73
C VAL A 101 -6.38 3.11 -0.39
N LEU A 102 -6.18 1.83 -0.14
CA LEU A 102 -5.53 0.93 -1.08
C LEU A 102 -6.54 -0.08 -1.61
N MET A 103 -6.37 -0.50 -2.86
CA MET A 103 -7.03 -1.68 -3.41
C MET A 103 -5.95 -2.50 -4.10
N ALA A 104 -5.71 -3.71 -3.61
CA ALA A 104 -4.90 -4.64 -4.36
C ALA A 104 -5.79 -5.30 -5.45
N ASP A 105 -5.17 -5.75 -6.53
CA ASP A 105 -5.81 -6.52 -7.58
C ASP A 105 -4.83 -7.60 -8.04
N VAL A 106 -5.19 -8.40 -9.05
CA VAL A 106 -4.42 -9.53 -9.57
C VAL A 106 -2.98 -9.16 -9.92
N GLY A 107 -2.73 -7.93 -10.39
CA GLY A 107 -1.41 -7.52 -10.87
C GLY A 107 -0.95 -6.12 -10.47
N PHE A 108 -1.72 -5.42 -9.63
CA PHE A 108 -1.39 -4.06 -9.24
C PHE A 108 -1.90 -3.73 -7.83
N LEU A 109 -1.34 -2.68 -7.25
CA LEU A 109 -1.80 -2.00 -6.05
C LEU A 109 -2.25 -0.60 -6.44
N SER A 110 -3.55 -0.32 -6.34
CA SER A 110 -4.11 1.01 -6.49
C SER A 110 -4.01 1.77 -5.18
N ILE A 111 -3.49 2.99 -5.24
CA ILE A 111 -3.31 3.90 -4.11
C ILE A 111 -4.18 5.12 -4.36
N MET A 112 -5.07 5.41 -3.43
CA MET A 112 -5.98 6.54 -3.50
C MET A 112 -5.79 7.41 -2.28
N GLN A 113 -5.80 8.72 -2.50
CA GLN A 113 -5.91 9.69 -1.41
C GLN A 113 -7.39 10.06 -1.25
N PRO A 114 -7.93 10.10 -0.02
CA PRO A 114 -9.24 10.67 0.24
C PRO A 114 -9.30 12.12 -0.23
N PHE A 115 -10.43 12.52 -0.83
CA PHE A 115 -10.73 13.89 -1.20
C PHE A 115 -12.04 14.35 -0.55
N VAL A 116 -12.14 15.65 -0.30
CA VAL A 116 -13.29 16.25 0.38
C VAL A 116 -14.47 16.38 -0.60
N LEU A 117 -15.61 15.79 -0.27
CA LEU A 117 -16.88 15.96 -1.00
C LEU A 117 -17.71 17.15 -0.50
N GLY A 118 -17.38 17.68 0.67
CA GLY A 118 -18.06 18.78 1.34
C GLY A 118 -17.68 18.86 2.82
N PRO A 119 -18.34 19.72 3.61
CA PRO A 119 -17.93 20.01 5.00
C PRO A 119 -17.90 18.80 5.96
N ALA A 120 -18.57 17.70 5.62
CA ALA A 120 -18.73 16.54 6.50
C ALA A 120 -18.46 15.20 5.79
N GLY A 121 -17.82 15.20 4.62
CA GLY A 121 -17.64 13.99 3.83
C GLY A 121 -16.32 13.96 3.10
N GLU A 122 -15.66 12.82 3.20
CA GLU A 122 -14.54 12.44 2.36
C GLU A 122 -14.94 11.23 1.51
N SER A 123 -14.34 11.11 0.34
CA SER A 123 -14.51 9.96 -0.55
C SER A 123 -13.19 9.61 -1.20
N PHE A 124 -13.15 8.47 -1.86
CA PHE A 124 -12.02 8.02 -2.65
C PHE A 124 -12.55 7.33 -3.91
N THR A 125 -11.77 7.37 -4.98
CA THR A 125 -12.07 6.66 -6.22
C THR A 125 -10.78 6.26 -6.92
N SER A 126 -10.78 5.10 -7.56
CA SER A 126 -9.64 4.60 -8.33
C SER A 126 -9.28 5.49 -9.51
N ASP A 127 -10.26 6.25 -10.03
CA ASP A 127 -10.06 7.19 -11.15
C ASP A 127 -9.12 8.35 -10.76
N LEU A 128 -8.99 8.62 -9.45
CA LEU A 128 -8.10 9.62 -8.88
C LEU A 128 -6.88 8.99 -8.18
N GLY A 129 -6.62 7.71 -8.44
CA GLY A 129 -5.52 6.96 -7.84
C GLY A 129 -4.24 6.92 -8.66
N VAL A 130 -3.22 6.31 -8.07
CA VAL A 130 -1.98 5.86 -8.71
C VAL A 130 -1.88 4.35 -8.55
N LEU A 131 -1.58 3.65 -9.63
CA LEU A 131 -1.46 2.20 -9.69
C LEU A 131 0.02 1.82 -9.74
N LEU A 132 0.46 1.00 -8.79
CA LEU A 132 1.78 0.38 -8.78
C LEU A 132 1.66 -1.06 -9.25
N SER A 133 2.48 -1.42 -10.22
CA SER A 133 2.48 -2.74 -10.88
C SER A 133 3.86 -3.08 -11.38
N ALA A 134 4.00 -4.17 -12.11
CA ALA A 134 5.17 -4.47 -12.91
C ALA A 134 4.82 -4.52 -14.40
N VAL A 135 5.82 -4.33 -15.26
CA VAL A 135 5.68 -4.54 -16.72
C VAL A 135 5.38 -6.01 -17.01
N GLN A 136 6.03 -6.91 -16.28
CA GLN A 136 5.81 -8.35 -16.40
C GLN A 136 4.50 -8.75 -15.71
N PRO A 137 3.78 -9.76 -16.23
CA PRO A 137 2.55 -10.23 -15.60
C PRO A 137 2.87 -10.82 -14.22
N LEU A 138 2.09 -10.40 -13.23
CA LEU A 138 2.06 -10.94 -11.89
C LEU A 138 0.72 -11.64 -11.67
N GLN A 139 0.69 -12.54 -10.68
CA GLN A 139 -0.52 -13.21 -10.23
C GLN A 139 -0.92 -12.66 -8.87
N GLY A 140 -2.22 -12.80 -8.56
CA GLY A 140 -2.87 -12.18 -7.41
C GLY A 140 -2.06 -12.22 -6.12
N HIS A 141 -2.28 -11.19 -5.33
CA HIS A 141 -1.58 -10.98 -4.08
C HIS A 141 -1.85 -12.09 -3.06
N ARG A 142 -0.95 -12.17 -2.09
CA ARG A 142 -1.08 -13.01 -0.90
C ARG A 142 -0.56 -12.25 0.30
N LEU A 143 -1.17 -12.52 1.44
CA LEU A 143 -0.67 -12.00 2.72
C LEU A 143 0.47 -12.90 3.23
N GLU A 144 1.69 -12.35 3.24
CA GLU A 144 2.91 -13.08 3.62
C GLU A 144 3.20 -12.97 5.13
N ALA A 145 3.05 -11.79 5.70
CA ALA A 145 3.29 -11.51 7.10
C ALA A 145 2.39 -10.38 7.58
N TRP A 146 2.10 -10.34 8.88
CA TRP A 146 1.34 -9.25 9.48
C TRP A 146 1.63 -9.17 10.98
N ASP A 147 1.36 -7.99 11.52
CA ASP A 147 1.22 -7.75 12.96
C ASP A 147 0.00 -6.83 13.20
N GLU A 148 -0.04 -6.16 14.34
CA GLU A 148 -1.13 -5.26 14.72
C GLU A 148 -1.20 -3.99 13.85
N LEU A 149 -0.05 -3.51 13.37
CA LEU A 149 0.09 -2.25 12.65
C LEU A 149 0.62 -2.43 11.22
N SER A 150 1.06 -3.63 10.84
CA SER A 150 1.62 -3.91 9.53
C SER A 150 1.03 -5.15 8.85
N ALA A 151 1.05 -5.16 7.52
CA ALA A 151 0.71 -6.28 6.68
C ALA A 151 1.57 -6.27 5.43
N ARG A 152 2.09 -7.42 5.01
CA ARG A 152 2.91 -7.55 3.80
C ARG A 152 2.16 -8.32 2.74
N LEU A 153 1.81 -7.63 1.65
CA LEU A 153 1.21 -8.22 0.46
C LEU A 153 2.27 -8.57 -0.57
N VAL A 154 2.18 -9.72 -1.21
CA VAL A 154 3.13 -10.17 -2.22
C VAL A 154 2.41 -10.72 -3.44
N TRP A 155 2.82 -10.25 -4.62
CA TRP A 155 2.42 -10.75 -5.93
C TRP A 155 3.60 -11.49 -6.55
N HIS A 156 3.33 -12.68 -7.11
CA HIS A 156 4.36 -13.50 -7.76
C HIS A 156 4.10 -13.63 -9.25
N GLY A 157 5.16 -13.56 -10.05
CA GLY A 157 5.16 -13.89 -11.47
C GLY A 157 5.97 -15.15 -11.75
N ALA A 158 6.14 -15.47 -13.04
CA ALA A 158 7.08 -16.51 -13.47
C ALA A 158 8.53 -16.13 -13.11
N ASP A 159 9.44 -17.11 -13.11
CA ASP A 159 10.89 -16.91 -12.95
C ASP A 159 11.28 -16.16 -11.66
N ASP A 160 10.60 -16.47 -10.55
CA ASP A 160 10.64 -15.78 -9.25
C ASP A 160 10.58 -14.24 -9.32
N ARG A 161 9.89 -13.70 -10.32
CA ARG A 161 9.53 -12.28 -10.33
C ARG A 161 8.55 -12.02 -9.20
N ALA A 162 8.72 -10.90 -8.50
CA ALA A 162 7.80 -10.53 -7.44
C ALA A 162 7.68 -9.02 -7.29
N MET A 163 6.53 -8.63 -6.76
CA MET A 163 6.24 -7.30 -6.23
C MET A 163 5.74 -7.50 -4.81
N ALA A 164 6.22 -6.74 -3.83
CA ALA A 164 5.79 -6.84 -2.45
C ALA A 164 5.53 -5.46 -1.85
N ALA A 165 4.41 -5.29 -1.16
CA ALA A 165 4.03 -4.04 -0.51
C ALA A 165 3.95 -4.23 1.01
N PRO A 166 4.97 -3.79 1.78
CA PRO A 166 4.85 -3.65 3.23
C PRO A 166 3.92 -2.48 3.55
N LEU A 167 2.70 -2.79 3.95
CA LEU A 167 1.70 -1.82 4.37
C LEU A 167 1.84 -1.58 5.87
N VAL A 168 1.98 -0.31 6.27
CA VAL A 168 2.11 0.08 7.68
C VAL A 168 1.11 1.17 7.99
N ARG A 169 0.25 0.94 8.99
CA ARG A 169 -0.79 1.89 9.38
C ARG A 169 -0.18 3.20 9.85
N GLY A 170 -0.63 4.31 9.27
CA GLY A 170 -0.10 5.64 9.58
C GLY A 170 1.17 6.02 8.82
N SER A 171 1.71 5.11 7.97
CA SER A 171 2.84 5.47 7.12
C SER A 171 2.42 6.53 6.10
N PRO A 172 3.14 7.67 6.00
CA PRO A 172 2.88 8.69 5.00
C PRO A 172 3.38 8.30 3.60
N PHE A 173 3.96 7.10 3.48
CA PHE A 173 4.48 6.56 2.23
C PHE A 173 3.90 5.19 1.93
N ILE A 174 3.74 4.89 0.63
CA ILE A 174 3.55 3.53 0.13
C ILE A 174 4.87 3.05 -0.44
N THR A 175 5.37 1.92 0.08
CA THR A 175 6.59 1.29 -0.39
C THR A 175 6.25 0.00 -1.12
N VAL A 176 6.91 -0.23 -2.26
CA VAL A 176 6.81 -1.47 -3.03
C VAL A 176 8.19 -1.97 -3.41
N GLU A 177 8.50 -3.21 -3.07
CA GLU A 177 9.74 -3.89 -3.39
C GLU A 177 9.56 -4.76 -4.63
N TYR A 178 10.46 -4.62 -5.59
CA TYR A 178 10.45 -5.40 -6.83
C TYR A 178 11.63 -6.36 -6.87
N THR A 179 11.36 -7.64 -7.14
CA THR A 179 12.38 -8.66 -7.36
C THR A 179 12.32 -9.14 -8.80
N ARG A 180 13.40 -8.93 -9.58
CA ARG A 180 13.49 -9.33 -11.00
C ARG A 180 12.33 -8.84 -11.88
N ALA A 181 11.65 -7.80 -11.46
CA ALA A 181 10.52 -7.19 -12.13
C ALA A 181 10.82 -5.72 -12.42
N THR A 182 10.27 -5.20 -13.50
CA THR A 182 10.40 -3.80 -13.89
C THR A 182 9.21 -3.04 -13.31
N PRO A 183 9.41 -2.10 -12.37
CA PRO A 183 8.32 -1.33 -11.80
C PRO A 183 7.55 -0.57 -12.89
N LYS A 184 6.24 -0.45 -12.70
CA LYS A 184 5.35 0.30 -13.57
C LYS A 184 4.37 1.10 -12.71
N LEU A 185 4.41 2.42 -12.89
CA LEU A 185 3.49 3.37 -12.28
C LEU A 185 2.52 3.88 -13.35
N VAL A 186 1.23 3.87 -13.06
CA VAL A 186 0.17 4.34 -13.96
C VAL A 186 -0.81 5.20 -13.17
N SER A 187 -1.39 6.22 -13.78
CA SER A 187 -2.58 6.90 -13.25
C SER A 187 -3.62 7.04 -14.35
N PRO A 188 -4.93 6.94 -14.05
CA PRO A 188 -5.99 7.34 -14.98
C PRO A 188 -6.07 8.86 -15.18
N GLN A 189 -5.42 9.62 -14.30
CA GLN A 189 -5.37 11.06 -14.35
C GLN A 189 -4.40 11.57 -15.41
N VAL A 190 -4.62 12.79 -15.85
CA VAL A 190 -3.70 13.48 -16.75
C VAL A 190 -2.79 14.40 -15.95
N LEU A 191 -1.62 14.69 -16.49
CA LEU A 191 -0.72 15.67 -15.89
C LEU A 191 -1.33 17.07 -15.97
N SER A 192 -1.06 17.89 -14.96
CA SER A 192 -1.50 19.29 -14.93
C SER A 192 -0.88 20.06 -16.09
N PRO A 193 -1.68 20.83 -16.86
CA PRO A 193 -1.16 21.61 -17.99
C PRO A 193 -0.29 22.76 -17.48
N ASP A 194 0.76 23.09 -18.24
CA ASP A 194 1.57 24.29 -18.03
C ASP A 194 1.13 25.37 -19.05
N PRO A 195 0.60 26.52 -18.61
CA PRO A 195 0.10 27.55 -19.52
C PRO A 195 1.19 28.19 -20.40
N GLN A 196 2.47 28.01 -20.05
CA GLN A 196 3.61 28.57 -20.79
C GLN A 196 4.34 27.53 -21.64
N ALA A 197 3.94 26.26 -21.58
CA ALA A 197 4.62 25.19 -22.30
C ALA A 197 3.66 24.44 -23.22
N ARG A 198 4.22 23.87 -24.28
CA ARG A 198 3.48 23.01 -25.21
C ARG A 198 3.06 21.69 -24.56
N TRP A 199 3.84 21.20 -23.61
CA TRP A 199 3.66 19.92 -22.94
C TRP A 199 3.57 20.11 -21.42
N PRO A 200 2.84 19.26 -20.69
CA PRO A 200 2.92 19.21 -19.23
C PRO A 200 4.37 19.03 -18.78
N LYS A 201 4.70 19.50 -17.57
CA LYS A 201 6.01 19.31 -16.98
C LYS A 201 5.95 18.37 -15.79
N ILE A 202 7.01 17.58 -15.62
CA ILE A 202 7.28 16.78 -14.42
C ILE A 202 8.60 17.25 -13.81
N SER A 203 8.83 16.93 -12.53
CA SER A 203 10.14 17.13 -11.91
C SER A 203 10.92 15.82 -11.94
N VAL A 204 12.20 15.86 -12.34
CA VAL A 204 13.15 14.76 -12.25
C VAL A 204 14.38 15.25 -11.48
N ASP A 205 14.60 14.67 -10.30
CA ASP A 205 15.65 15.08 -9.35
C ASP A 205 15.64 16.60 -9.09
N GLY A 206 14.44 17.20 -9.00
CA GLY A 206 14.24 18.63 -8.75
C GLY A 206 14.24 19.51 -10.01
N ASN A 207 14.60 18.98 -11.17
CA ASN A 207 14.61 19.73 -12.43
C ASN A 207 13.29 19.56 -13.19
N MET A 208 12.69 20.66 -13.63
CA MET A 208 11.47 20.62 -14.43
C MET A 208 11.79 20.24 -15.88
N VAL A 209 11.19 19.16 -16.36
CA VAL A 209 11.37 18.63 -17.73
C VAL A 209 10.02 18.45 -18.43
N PRO A 210 9.96 18.60 -19.76
CA PRO A 210 8.71 18.39 -20.50
C PRO A 210 8.34 16.90 -20.55
N CYS A 211 7.07 16.57 -20.38
CA CYS A 211 6.53 15.22 -20.55
C CYS A 211 5.78 15.14 -21.89
N ASP A 212 6.53 14.90 -22.96
CA ASP A 212 6.01 14.78 -24.34
C ASP A 212 5.53 13.37 -24.70
N GLY A 213 5.76 12.39 -23.82
CA GLY A 213 5.41 10.98 -24.04
C GLY A 213 6.41 10.20 -24.90
N GLU A 214 7.48 10.84 -25.38
CA GLU A 214 8.51 10.24 -26.22
C GLU A 214 9.87 10.21 -25.52
N THR A 215 10.17 11.26 -24.75
CA THR A 215 11.44 11.44 -24.06
C THR A 215 11.48 10.57 -22.80
N SER A 216 12.54 9.76 -22.68
CA SER A 216 12.83 8.99 -21.48
C SER A 216 13.73 9.77 -20.52
N TYR A 217 13.46 9.64 -19.22
CA TYR A 217 14.21 10.30 -18.17
C TYR A 217 14.75 9.28 -17.18
N GLU A 218 15.96 9.54 -16.68
CA GLU A 218 16.59 8.78 -15.60
C GLU A 218 16.74 9.70 -14.38
N GLY A 219 16.43 9.16 -13.21
CA GLY A 219 16.48 9.92 -11.96
C GLY A 219 16.15 9.05 -10.75
N SER A 220 16.35 9.61 -9.57
CA SER A 220 16.04 8.99 -8.28
C SER A 220 14.76 9.52 -7.64
N MET A 221 14.31 10.70 -8.04
CA MET A 221 13.08 11.33 -7.60
C MET A 221 12.29 11.84 -8.80
N PHE A 222 11.02 11.48 -8.89
CA PHE A 222 10.09 12.03 -9.88
C PHE A 222 8.90 12.69 -9.18
N ALA A 223 8.41 13.81 -9.68
CA ALA A 223 7.18 14.42 -9.19
C ALA A 223 6.19 14.67 -10.33
N PHE A 224 4.96 14.19 -10.14
CA PHE A 224 3.88 14.20 -11.13
C PHE A 224 2.71 15.03 -10.60
N PRO A 225 2.49 16.26 -11.11
CA PRO A 225 1.30 17.02 -10.78
C PRO A 225 0.10 16.46 -11.56
N LEU A 226 -0.91 15.93 -10.87
CA LEU A 226 -2.10 15.32 -11.48
C LEU A 226 -3.28 16.31 -11.46
N GLN A 227 -3.92 16.48 -12.62
CA GLN A 227 -4.91 17.54 -12.83
C GLN A 227 -6.21 17.31 -12.05
N GLN A 228 -6.77 16.11 -12.12
CA GLN A 228 -8.13 15.84 -11.63
C GLN A 228 -8.23 15.87 -10.09
N SER A 229 -7.18 15.42 -9.41
CA SER A 229 -7.09 15.42 -7.94
C SER A 229 -6.43 16.67 -7.37
N ASP A 230 -5.89 17.56 -8.22
CA ASP A 230 -5.07 18.70 -7.81
C ASP A 230 -3.97 18.28 -6.79
N SER A 231 -3.32 17.15 -7.07
CA SER A 231 -2.35 16.53 -6.18
C SER A 231 -0.99 16.36 -6.85
N MET A 232 0.08 16.39 -6.04
CA MET A 232 1.43 16.10 -6.51
C MET A 232 1.87 14.75 -5.96
N TRP A 233 2.12 13.80 -6.86
CA TRP A 233 2.65 12.49 -6.50
C TRP A 233 4.15 12.46 -6.68
N MET A 234 4.87 12.06 -5.63
CA MET A 234 6.32 11.91 -5.66
C MET A 234 6.69 10.44 -5.65
N LEU A 235 7.66 10.09 -6.48
CA LEU A 235 8.23 8.76 -6.63
C LEU A 235 9.70 8.80 -6.25
N PHE A 236 10.10 7.94 -5.33
CA PHE A 236 11.49 7.77 -4.94
C PHE A 236 11.98 6.38 -5.34
N ALA A 237 13.04 6.34 -6.14
CA ALA A 237 13.73 5.14 -6.56
C ALA A 237 15.19 5.22 -6.07
N PRO A 238 15.62 4.36 -5.12
CA PRO A 238 17.00 4.31 -4.69
C PRO A 238 17.89 3.87 -5.86
N LYS A 239 19.08 4.47 -5.93
CA LYS A 239 20.11 4.13 -6.91
C LYS A 239 20.76 2.79 -6.61
#